data_AF-A0A535IMR4-F1
#
_entry.id   AF-A0A535IMR4-F1
#
_cell.length_a   1.000
_cell.length_b   1.000
_cell.length_c   1.000
_cell.angle_alpha   90.00
_cell.angle_beta   90.00
_cell.angle_gamma   90.00
#
_symmetry.space_group_name_H-M   'P 1'
#
loop_
_entity.id
_entity.type
_entity.pdbx_description
1 polymer ?
#
loop_
_entity_poly.entity_id
_entity_poly.type
_entity_poly.pdbx_seq_one_letter_code
_entity_poly.pdbx_strand_id
1 'polypeptide(L)' 'MRDVESALGARVALELPYDPFLYLKAVNEGIPIVKGAPRSIPAERMVRLSATAFNENGQEALAVPARSRGLRLLRRS' A
#
# COMPACT_ATOMS: atom_id res chain seq x y z
N MET A 1 -1.61 -5.15 -11.47
CA MET A 1 -1.12 -4.41 -10.28
C MET A 1 0.32 -3.95 -10.46
N ARG A 2 1.26 -4.84 -10.80
CA ARG A 2 2.67 -4.47 -11.06
C ARG A 2 2.86 -3.41 -12.14
N ASP A 3 2.03 -3.40 -13.19
CA ASP A 3 2.11 -2.38 -14.24
C ASP A 3 1.75 -0.98 -13.74
N VAL A 4 0.76 -0.90 -12.85
CA VAL A 4 0.32 0.37 -12.22
C VAL A 4 1.40 0.88 -11.27
N GLU A 5 1.96 0.01 -10.43
CA GLU A 5 3.09 0.38 -9.57
C GLU A 5 4.30 0.88 -10.37
N SER A 6 4.62 0.19 -11.48
CA SER A 6 5.70 0.55 -12.37
C SER A 6 5.47 1.91 -13.05
N ALA A 7 4.25 2.16 -13.56
CA ALA A 7 3.89 3.42 -14.20
C ALA A 7 3.88 4.60 -13.23
N LEU A 8 3.45 4.38 -11.98
CA LEU A 8 3.37 5.41 -10.95
C LEU A 8 4.68 5.63 -10.20
N GLY A 9 5.66 4.72 -10.34
CA GLY A 9 6.89 4.76 -9.55
C GLY A 9 6.64 4.58 -8.05
N ALA A 10 5.51 3.97 -7.68
CA ALA A 10 5.07 3.81 -6.30
C ALA A 10 4.71 2.35 -6.02
N ARG A 11 4.91 1.90 -4.78
CA ARG A 11 4.54 0.57 -4.31
C ARG A 11 3.27 0.62 -3.50
N VAL A 12 2.45 -0.42 -3.60
CA VAL A 12 1.34 -0.62 -2.68
C VAL A 12 1.89 -1.00 -1.32
N ALA A 13 1.56 -0.18 -0.32
CA ALA A 13 2.04 -0.36 1.04
C ALA A 13 1.43 -1.60 1.72
N LEU A 14 0.15 -1.87 1.47
CA LEU A 14 -0.61 -2.93 2.13
C LEU A 14 -1.86 -3.26 1.32
N GLU A 15 -2.22 -4.55 1.29
CA GLU A 15 -3.53 -5.01 0.85
C GLU A 15 -4.45 -5.23 2.05
N LEU A 16 -5.67 -4.69 1.97
CA LEU A 16 -6.74 -4.99 2.92
C LEU A 16 -7.52 -6.22 2.43
N PRO A 17 -7.73 -7.24 3.27
CA PRO A 17 -8.46 -8.45 2.89
C PRO A 17 -9.93 -8.10 2.63
N TYR A 18 -10.56 -8.81 1.68
CA TYR A 18 -11.98 -8.67 1.44
C TYR A 18 -12.78 -9.51 2.43
N ASP A 19 -13.50 -8.86 3.35
CA ASP A 19 -14.43 -9.50 4.28
C ASP A 19 -15.81 -8.82 4.18
N PRO A 20 -16.70 -9.31 3.31
CA PRO A 20 -18.00 -8.69 3.08
C PRO A 20 -18.84 -8.55 4.35
N PHE A 21 -18.76 -9.54 5.23
CA PHE A 21 -19.58 -9.59 6.43
C PHE A 21 -19.14 -8.52 7.42
N LEU A 22 -17.84 -8.45 7.73
CA LEU A 22 -17.33 -7.46 8.67
C LEU A 22 -17.43 -6.04 8.13
N TYR A 23 -17.19 -5.83 6.82
CA TYR A 23 -17.35 -4.50 6.21
C TYR A 23 -18.81 -4.03 6.22
N LEU A 24 -19.75 -4.88 5.80
CA LEU A 24 -21.17 -4.50 5.76
C LEU A 24 -21.73 -4.27 7.18
N LYS A 25 -21.35 -5.13 8.13
CA LYS A 25 -21.73 -4.96 9.55
C LYS A 25 -21.24 -3.63 10.10
N ALA A 26 -19.95 -3.31 9.92
CA ALA A 26 -19.36 -2.07 10.42
C ALA A 26 -20.03 -0.82 9.85
N VAL A 27 -20.39 -0.84 8.56
CA VAL A 27 -21.13 0.25 7.90
C VAL A 27 -22.54 0.38 8.47
N ASN A 28 -23.25 -0.73 8.65
CA ASN A 28 -24.64 -0.71 9.13
C ASN A 28 -24.76 -0.31 10.61
N GLU A 29 -23.81 -0.74 11.45
CA GLU A 29 -23.84 -0.47 12.89
C GLU A 29 -23.14 0.85 13.27
N GLY A 30 -22.39 1.45 12.35
CA GLY A 30 -21.56 2.63 12.65
C GLY A 30 -20.40 2.32 13.61
N ILE A 31 -20.04 1.05 13.79
CA ILE A 31 -18.94 0.60 14.65
C ILE A 31 -17.75 0.22 13.75
N PRO A 32 -16.61 0.95 13.82
CA PRO A 32 -15.42 0.62 13.04
C PRO A 32 -14.92 -0.79 13.34
N ILE A 33 -14.39 -1.49 12.32
CA ILE A 33 -13.92 -2.88 12.46
C ILE A 33 -12.86 -3.05 13.56
N VAL A 34 -11.95 -2.09 13.70
CA VAL A 34 -10.94 -2.10 14.77
C VAL A 34 -11.55 -2.08 16.18
N LYS A 35 -12.79 -1.61 16.34
CA LYS A 35 -13.55 -1.64 17.60
C LYS A 35 -14.50 -2.84 17.67
N GLY A 36 -15.24 -3.12 16.60
CA GLY A 36 -16.28 -4.16 16.58
C GLY A 36 -15.75 -5.60 16.40
N ALA A 37 -14.55 -5.75 15.83
CA ALA A 37 -13.89 -7.03 15.60
C ALA A 37 -12.35 -6.91 15.72
N PRO A 38 -11.81 -6.54 16.90
CA PRO A 38 -10.40 -6.15 17.07
C PRO A 38 -9.39 -7.26 16.78
N ARG A 39 -9.82 -8.54 16.84
CA ARG A 39 -8.97 -9.72 16.58
C ARG A 39 -9.14 -10.30 15.18
N SER A 40 -9.83 -9.58 14.29
CA SER A 40 -10.03 -10.00 12.90
C SER A 40 -8.85 -9.60 12.02
N ILE A 41 -8.61 -10.35 10.94
CA ILE A 41 -7.54 -10.04 9.98
C ILE A 41 -7.70 -8.62 9.38
N PRO A 42 -8.91 -8.16 8.98
CA PRO A 42 -9.09 -6.78 8.52
C PRO A 42 -8.71 -5.73 9.59
N ALA A 43 -9.04 -5.96 10.86
CA ALA A 43 -8.67 -5.05 11.96
C ALA A 43 -7.14 -4.95 12.10
N GLU A 44 -6.45 -6.08 12.12
CA GLU A 44 -4.98 -6.11 12.19
C GLU A 44 -4.34 -5.38 11.01
N ARG A 45 -4.89 -5.53 9.80
CA ARG A 45 -4.42 -4.87 8.59
C ARG A 45 -4.65 -3.36 8.63
N MET A 46 -5.79 -2.90 9.15
CA MET A 46 -6.05 -1.47 9.37
C MET A 46 -5.08 -0.84 10.37
N VAL A 47 -4.73 -1.55 11.45
CA VAL A 47 -3.71 -1.08 12.42
C VAL A 47 -2.34 -0.96 11.77
N ARG A 48 -1.94 -1.92 10.93
CA ARG A 48 -0.68 -1.82 10.18
C ARG A 48 -0.70 -0.66 9.18
N LEU A 49 -1.84 -0.44 8.51
CA LEU A 49 -2.02 0.67 7.58
C LEU A 49 -1.83 2.01 8.29
N SER A 50 -2.40 2.20 9.48
CA SER A 50 -2.30 3.46 10.21
C SER A 50 -0.85 3.77 10.57
N ALA A 51 -0.08 2.79 11.03
CA ALA A 51 1.33 2.97 11.34
C ALA A 51 2.15 3.42 10.11
N THR A 52 1.83 2.89 8.91
CA THR A 52 2.45 3.35 7.65
C THR A 52 1.96 4.74 7.25
N ALA A 53 0.67 5.03 7.36
CA ALA A 53 0.07 6.29 6.90
C ALA A 53 0.53 7.50 7.73
N PHE A 54 0.72 7.31 9.04
CA PHE A 54 1.15 8.36 9.96
C PHE A 54 2.67 8.36 10.19
N ASN A 55 3.40 7.58 9.39
CA ASN A 55 4.87 7.54 9.36
C ASN A 55 5.51 7.19 10.71
N GLU A 56 4.78 6.47 11.58
CA GLU A 56 5.27 5.99 12.88
C GLU A 56 6.40 4.97 12.73
N ASN A 57 6.47 4.33 11.55
CA ASN A 57 7.50 3.37 11.19
C ASN A 57 8.66 3.95 10.37
N GLY A 58 8.68 5.27 10.11
CA GLY A 58 9.74 5.95 9.33
C GLY A 58 9.96 5.35 7.94
N GLN A 59 9.18 5.78 6.93
CA GLN A 59 9.50 5.45 5.55
C GLN A 59 10.67 6.31 5.07
N GLU A 60 11.78 5.63 4.74
CA GLU A 60 12.88 6.14 3.93
C GLU A 60 12.29 6.68 2.61
N ALA A 61 12.64 7.93 2.25
CA ALA A 61 12.14 8.56 1.03
C ALA A 61 12.38 7.63 -0.17
N LEU A 62 11.34 7.34 -0.94
CA LEU A 62 11.42 6.51 -2.14
C LEU A 62 12.43 7.15 -3.11
N ALA A 63 13.64 6.60 -3.18
CA ALA A 63 14.63 6.98 -4.17
C ALA A 63 14.07 6.61 -5.56
N VAL A 64 13.60 7.62 -6.29
CA VAL A 64 13.25 7.47 -7.71
C VAL A 64 14.55 7.25 -8.48
N PRO A 65 14.82 6.06 -9.06
CA PRO A 65 16.02 5.89 -9.85
C PRO A 65 15.91 6.78 -11.10
N ALA A 66 16.82 7.75 -11.21
CA ALA A 66 16.94 8.57 -12.40
C ALA A 66 17.17 7.64 -13.60
N ARG A 67 16.20 7.60 -14.52
CA ARG A 67 16.24 6.79 -15.73
C ARG A 67 17.47 7.21 -16.54
N SER A 68 18.54 6.42 -16.47
CA SER A 68 19.71 6.60 -17.33
C SER A 68 19.24 6.37 -18.78
N ARG A 69 19.08 7.47 -19.53
CA ARG A 69 18.91 7.41 -20.99
C ARG A 69 20.13 6.68 -21.52
N GLY A 70 19.92 5.48 -22.06
CA GLY A 70 20.97 4.67 -22.64
C GLY A 70 21.72 5.45 -23.71
N LEU A 71 22.97 5.82 -23.40
CA LEU A 71 23.91 6.28 -24.40
C LEU A 71 24.39 5.04 -25.17
N ARG A 72 23.57 4.60 -26.13
CA ARG A 72 23.96 3.59 -27.11
C ARG A 72 24.91 4.25 -28.10
N LEU A 73 26.18 4.41 -27.70
CA LEU A 73 27.26 4.78 -28.60
C LEU A 73 27.40 3.67 -29.64
N LEU A 74 27.01 4.00 -30.86
CA LEU A 74 27.21 3.15 -32.02
C LEU A 74 28.70 2.94 -32.23
N ARG A 75 29.10 1.67 -32.22
CA ARG A 75 30.37 1.19 -32.74
C ARG A 75 30.30 1.24 -34.28
N ARG A 76 30.95 2.23 -34.88
CA ARG A 76 31.37 2.35 -36.30
C ARG A 76 32.61 3.27 -36.26
N SER A 77 33.80 2.95 -36.76
CA SER A 77 34.27 1.97 -37.72
C SER A 77 35.73 1.64 -37.39
#